data_AF-A0A3D3F162-F1
#
_entry.id   AF-A0A3D3F162-F1
#
_cell.length_a   1.000
_cell.length_b   1.000
_cell.length_c   1.000
_cell.angle_alpha   90.00
_cell.angle_beta   90.00
_cell.angle_gamma   90.00
#
_symmetry.space_group_name_H-M   'P 1'
#
loop_
_entity.id
_entity.type
_entity.pdbx_description
1 polymer ?
#
loop_
_entity_poly.entity_id
_entity_poly.type
_entity_poly.pdbx_seq_one_letter_code
_entity_poly.pdbx_strand_id
1 'polypeptide(L)'
;MKSKIAKYSLFLLDLAIVLFSFLLVAKLRSGTRVIISNYWRSLIPFTLVWIGSGMWGLKYSLGSIDSGAELLKRIFKCNAVAILGIMILMYIFGKFHYSRYIVLGTILSVVLIELFVFVGLYYAFRFHKENKTFASTGLITRSKEMEDLQSPKFYLEEQLQIPTISSEAYIPPFSAAIPEDSIMVPLFQNYLKDYPDLLSFINDFVDISRFSMARTLVLNSETYFNIQNEAESSRHLFINLHKINDFRRLNYYFIRV
;
A
#
# COMPACT_ATOMS: atom_id res chain seq x y z
N MET A 1 14.29 5.48 -19.89
CA MET A 1 13.21 6.15 -20.66
C MET A 1 12.02 6.61 -19.80
N LYS A 2 11.48 5.77 -18.89
CA LYS A 2 10.27 6.10 -18.11
C LYS A 2 10.35 7.38 -17.26
N SER A 3 11.51 7.73 -16.67
CA SER A 3 11.63 8.93 -15.83
C SER A 3 11.64 10.26 -16.61
N LYS A 4 12.21 10.28 -17.83
CA LYS A 4 12.18 11.48 -18.69
C LYS A 4 10.75 11.78 -19.13
N ILE A 5 9.99 10.76 -19.54
CA ILE A 5 8.59 10.89 -19.94
C ILE A 5 7.74 11.44 -18.79
N ALA A 6 7.94 10.93 -17.56
CA ALA A 6 7.24 11.45 -16.39
C ALA A 6 7.56 12.93 -16.11
N LYS A 7 8.83 13.35 -16.27
CA LYS A 7 9.23 14.77 -16.12
C LYS A 7 8.54 15.68 -17.15
N TYR A 8 8.51 15.27 -18.42
CA TYR A 8 7.82 16.05 -19.47
C TYR A 8 6.30 16.09 -19.24
N SER A 9 5.71 15.00 -18.75
CA SER A 9 4.28 14.95 -18.42
C SER A 9 3.94 15.91 -17.27
N LEU A 10 4.75 15.95 -16.21
CA LEU A 10 4.56 16.90 -15.10
C LEU A 10 4.73 18.36 -15.53
N PHE A 11 5.67 18.63 -16.45
CA PHE A 11 5.85 19.95 -17.05
C PHE A 11 4.61 20.38 -17.84
N LEU A 12 4.08 19.50 -18.69
CA LEU A 12 2.88 19.78 -19.49
C LEU A 12 1.64 19.99 -18.60
N LEU A 13 1.55 19.22 -17.51
CA LEU A 13 0.51 19.36 -16.51
C LEU A 13 0.60 20.72 -15.79
N ASP A 14 1.79 21.19 -15.44
CA ASP A 14 1.99 22.53 -14.84
C ASP A 14 1.54 23.65 -15.78
N LEU A 15 1.88 23.55 -17.07
CA LEU A 15 1.38 24.46 -18.10
C LEU A 15 -0.16 24.44 -18.19
N ALA A 16 -0.75 23.25 -18.17
CA ALA A 16 -2.21 23.11 -18.18
C ALA A 16 -2.87 23.72 -16.94
N ILE A 17 -2.25 23.59 -15.76
CA ILE A 17 -2.73 24.20 -14.51
C ILE A 17 -2.71 25.72 -14.59
N VAL A 18 -1.64 26.32 -15.14
CA VAL A 18 -1.55 27.78 -15.33
C VAL A 18 -2.66 28.28 -16.25
N LEU A 19 -2.86 27.63 -17.39
CA LEU A 19 -3.91 27.98 -18.34
C LEU A 19 -5.31 27.82 -17.74
N PHE A 20 -5.55 26.69 -17.09
CA PHE A 20 -6.82 26.40 -16.42
C PHE A 20 -7.13 27.41 -15.31
N SER A 21 -6.15 27.75 -14.48
CA SER A 21 -6.32 28.74 -13.41
C SER A 21 -6.65 30.13 -13.95
N PHE A 22 -6.02 30.53 -15.06
CA PHE A 22 -6.36 31.79 -15.74
C PHE A 22 -7.80 31.80 -16.24
N LEU A 23 -8.23 30.73 -16.91
CA LEU A 23 -9.61 30.62 -17.41
C LEU A 23 -10.63 30.55 -16.27
N LEU A 24 -10.31 29.84 -15.18
CA LEU A 24 -11.16 29.74 -14.00
C LEU A 24 -11.40 31.13 -13.40
N VAL A 25 -10.34 31.89 -13.15
CA VAL A 25 -10.43 33.24 -12.58
C VAL A 25 -11.11 34.22 -13.54
N ALA A 26 -10.85 34.09 -14.85
CA ALA A 26 -11.54 34.89 -15.87
C ALA A 26 -13.04 34.56 -15.98
N LYS A 27 -13.45 33.33 -15.65
CA LYS A 27 -14.86 32.91 -15.60
C LYS A 27 -15.56 33.42 -14.35
N LEU A 28 -14.87 33.49 -13.22
CA LEU A 28 -15.42 34.03 -11.97
C LEU A 28 -15.70 35.54 -12.05
N ARG A 29 -15.05 36.25 -12.97
CA ARG A 29 -15.28 37.67 -13.22
C ARG A 29 -16.20 37.92 -14.41
N SER A 30 -17.01 38.97 -14.32
CA SER A 30 -17.82 39.47 -15.44
C SER A 30 -16.94 39.86 -16.64
N GLY A 31 -17.33 39.44 -17.85
CA GLY A 31 -16.64 39.84 -19.08
C GLY A 31 -15.47 38.94 -19.51
N THR A 32 -15.59 37.62 -19.36
CA THR A 32 -14.54 36.62 -19.65
C THR A 32 -13.85 36.80 -21.02
N ARG A 33 -14.62 37.06 -22.10
CA ARG A 33 -14.04 37.24 -23.45
C ARG A 33 -13.11 38.45 -23.54
N VAL A 34 -13.48 39.57 -22.91
CA VAL A 34 -12.68 40.80 -22.87
C VAL A 34 -11.41 40.57 -22.06
N ILE A 35 -11.50 39.85 -20.95
CA ILE A 35 -10.35 39.47 -20.13
C ILE A 35 -9.38 38.60 -20.93
N ILE A 36 -9.86 37.56 -21.63
CA ILE A 36 -8.99 36.71 -22.44
C ILE A 36 -8.29 37.53 -23.53
N SER A 37 -9.03 38.37 -24.26
CA SER A 37 -8.48 39.21 -25.34
C SER A 37 -7.46 40.24 -24.85
N ASN A 38 -7.62 40.78 -23.64
CA ASN A 38 -6.72 41.81 -23.13
C ASN A 38 -5.49 41.22 -22.43
N TYR A 39 -5.58 40.01 -21.88
CA TYR A 39 -4.54 39.44 -21.01
C TYR A 39 -3.71 38.33 -21.66
N TRP A 40 -4.10 37.79 -22.83
CA TRP A 40 -3.36 36.69 -23.47
C TRP A 40 -1.88 37.02 -23.73
N ARG A 41 -1.56 38.28 -24.09
CA ARG A 41 -0.16 38.71 -24.31
C ARG A 41 0.66 38.67 -23.02
N SER A 42 0.04 38.96 -21.89
CA SER A 42 0.70 38.92 -20.57
C SER A 42 0.70 37.54 -19.94
N LEU A 43 -0.16 36.64 -20.39
CA LEU A 43 -0.15 35.24 -19.99
C LEU A 43 1.13 34.52 -20.43
N ILE A 44 1.70 34.90 -21.58
CA ILE A 44 2.96 34.33 -22.10
C ILE A 44 4.14 34.56 -21.14
N PRO A 45 4.54 35.81 -20.81
CA PRO A 45 5.63 36.05 -19.88
C PRO A 45 5.33 35.53 -18.47
N PHE A 46 4.06 35.59 -18.03
CA PHE A 46 3.63 34.99 -16.77
C PHE A 46 3.97 33.49 -16.73
N THR A 47 3.57 32.76 -17.78
CA THR A 47 3.78 31.31 -17.90
C THR A 47 5.26 30.97 -18.01
N LEU A 48 6.04 31.76 -18.77
CA LEU A 48 7.48 31.58 -18.90
C LEU A 48 8.21 31.73 -17.57
N VAL A 49 7.86 32.75 -16.78
CA VAL A 49 8.43 32.95 -15.43
C VAL A 49 8.03 31.82 -14.50
N TRP A 50 6.76 31.40 -14.55
CA TRP A 50 6.24 30.34 -13.71
C TRP A 50 6.96 29.01 -13.95
N ILE A 51 7.01 28.59 -15.22
CA ILE A 51 7.67 27.38 -15.65
C ILE A 51 9.20 27.47 -15.43
N GLY A 52 9.80 28.60 -15.78
CA GLY A 52 11.24 28.82 -15.60
C GLY A 52 11.67 28.67 -14.14
N SER A 53 10.87 29.21 -13.21
CA SER A 53 11.09 29.03 -11.78
C SER A 53 10.92 27.57 -11.35
N GLY A 54 9.89 26.88 -11.85
CA GLY A 54 9.66 25.45 -11.59
C GLY A 54 10.80 24.56 -12.08
N MET A 55 11.38 24.86 -13.24
CA MET A 55 12.55 24.16 -13.79
C MET A 55 13.79 24.39 -12.92
N TRP A 56 14.07 25.65 -12.58
CA TRP A 56 15.22 26.02 -11.74
C TRP A 56 15.15 25.36 -10.36
N GLY A 57 13.97 25.36 -9.74
CA GLY A 57 13.77 24.74 -8.44
C GLY A 57 13.55 23.22 -8.49
N LEU A 58 13.72 22.57 -9.65
CA LEU A 58 13.57 21.12 -9.84
C LEU A 58 12.21 20.56 -9.39
N LYS A 59 11.15 21.37 -9.51
CA LYS A 59 9.76 21.02 -9.14
C LYS A 59 9.27 19.75 -9.81
N TYR A 60 9.69 19.51 -11.06
CA TYR A 60 9.26 18.36 -11.86
C TYR A 60 10.02 17.06 -11.56
N SER A 61 11.01 17.08 -10.67
CA SER A 61 11.82 15.90 -10.32
C SER A 61 11.33 15.23 -9.05
N LEU A 62 10.15 14.61 -9.10
CA LEU A 62 9.53 13.90 -7.95
C LEU A 62 10.36 12.70 -7.45
N GLY A 63 11.21 12.12 -8.30
CA GLY A 63 12.02 10.94 -7.95
C GLY A 63 13.22 11.21 -7.05
N SER A 64 13.55 12.48 -6.77
CA SER A 64 14.70 12.86 -5.95
C SER A 64 14.30 13.28 -4.52
N ILE A 65 13.07 13.01 -4.11
CA ILE A 65 12.49 13.56 -2.88
C ILE A 65 12.02 12.42 -1.99
N ASP A 66 12.54 12.37 -0.77
CA ASP A 66 12.25 11.30 0.20
C ASP A 66 11.03 11.62 1.07
N SER A 67 10.71 12.92 1.23
CA SER A 67 9.62 13.40 2.09
C SER A 67 8.64 14.34 1.38
N GLY A 68 7.35 14.17 1.64
CA GLY A 68 6.30 15.10 1.17
C GLY A 68 6.50 16.53 1.67
N ALA A 69 7.10 16.73 2.85
CA ALA A 69 7.41 18.06 3.38
C ALA A 69 8.49 18.78 2.56
N GLU A 70 9.47 18.03 2.04
CA GLU A 70 10.51 18.58 1.18
C GLU A 70 9.96 18.96 -0.19
N LEU A 71 9.03 18.16 -0.74
CA LEU A 71 8.27 18.53 -1.92
C LEU A 71 7.51 19.84 -1.71
N LEU A 72 6.80 19.97 -0.59
CA LEU A 72 6.05 21.17 -0.24
C LEU A 72 6.98 22.40 -0.20
N LYS A 73 8.10 22.29 0.51
CA LYS A 73 9.12 23.36 0.61
C LYS A 73 9.66 23.76 -0.76
N ARG A 74 9.89 22.79 -1.64
CA ARG A 74 10.34 23.03 -3.02
C ARG A 74 9.30 23.80 -3.83
N ILE A 75 8.03 23.38 -3.77
CA ILE A 75 6.91 24.06 -4.45
C ILE A 75 6.79 25.51 -3.95
N PHE A 76 6.76 25.73 -2.63
CA PHE A 76 6.68 27.07 -2.06
C PHE A 76 7.85 27.96 -2.47
N LYS A 77 9.08 27.43 -2.46
CA LYS A 77 10.27 28.19 -2.91
C LYS A 77 10.17 28.59 -4.38
N CYS A 78 9.76 27.68 -5.27
CA CYS A 78 9.57 27.99 -6.69
C CYS A 78 8.48 29.05 -6.87
N ASN A 79 7.31 28.84 -6.26
CA ASN A 79 6.18 29.74 -6.44
C ASN A 79 6.48 31.13 -5.88
N ALA A 80 7.20 31.24 -4.76
CA ALA A 80 7.65 32.53 -4.22
C ALA A 80 8.58 33.27 -5.21
N VAL A 81 9.54 32.56 -5.82
CA VAL A 81 10.44 33.14 -6.84
C VAL A 81 9.66 33.57 -8.08
N ALA A 82 8.71 32.75 -8.55
CA ALA A 82 7.86 33.08 -9.69
C ALA A 82 7.01 34.33 -9.42
N ILE A 83 6.36 34.40 -8.26
CA ILE A 83 5.55 35.56 -7.84
C ILE A 83 6.41 36.82 -7.79
N LEU A 84 7.60 36.75 -7.18
CA LEU A 84 8.52 37.88 -7.12
C LEU A 84 8.93 38.33 -8.54
N GLY A 85 9.28 37.39 -9.42
CA GLY A 85 9.63 37.69 -10.81
C GLY A 85 8.50 38.36 -11.59
N ILE A 86 7.26 37.87 -11.42
CA ILE A 86 6.07 38.46 -12.03
C ILE A 86 5.84 39.88 -11.52
N MET A 87 5.96 40.11 -10.21
CA MET A 87 5.76 41.43 -9.62
C MET A 87 6.82 42.44 -10.10
N ILE A 88 8.08 42.02 -10.18
CA ILE A 88 9.18 42.83 -10.73
C ILE A 88 8.91 43.18 -12.20
N LEU A 89 8.51 42.20 -13.02
CA LEU A 89 8.16 42.44 -14.42
C LEU A 89 6.98 43.41 -14.56
N MET A 90 5.94 43.25 -13.74
CA MET A 90 4.81 44.18 -13.75
C MET A 90 5.23 45.61 -13.41
N TYR A 91 6.14 45.77 -12.45
CA TYR A 91 6.69 47.07 -12.05
C TYR A 91 7.52 47.70 -13.18
N ILE A 92 8.49 46.96 -13.74
CA ILE A 92 9.39 47.45 -14.81
C ILE A 92 8.60 47.88 -16.05
N PHE A 93 7.62 47.08 -16.47
CA PHE A 93 6.81 47.38 -17.67
C PHE A 93 5.63 48.33 -17.39
N GLY A 94 5.49 48.84 -16.15
CA GLY A 94 4.42 49.76 -15.77
C GLY A 94 3.01 49.20 -15.99
N LYS A 95 2.83 47.88 -15.87
CA LYS A 95 1.58 47.17 -16.21
C LYS A 95 0.53 47.22 -15.08
N PHE A 96 0.36 48.38 -14.46
CA PHE A 96 -0.55 48.57 -13.33
C PHE A 96 -2.03 48.67 -13.72
N HIS A 97 -2.34 48.83 -15.01
CA HIS A 97 -3.72 48.82 -15.52
C HIS A 97 -4.37 47.42 -15.45
N TYR A 98 -3.57 46.36 -15.30
CA TYR A 98 -4.11 45.03 -15.11
C TYR A 98 -4.79 44.91 -13.76
N SER A 99 -5.91 44.21 -13.75
CA SER A 99 -6.66 44.06 -12.53
C SER A 99 -5.93 43.09 -11.59
N ARG A 100 -5.64 43.59 -10.39
CA ARG A 100 -5.04 42.84 -9.28
C ARG A 100 -5.83 41.56 -8.97
N TYR A 101 -7.15 41.61 -9.11
CA TYR A 101 -8.02 40.44 -8.93
C TYR A 101 -7.69 39.31 -9.90
N ILE A 102 -7.45 39.62 -11.19
CA ILE A 102 -7.10 38.61 -12.17
C ILE A 102 -5.71 38.06 -11.86
N VAL A 103 -4.71 38.92 -11.71
CA VAL A 103 -3.31 38.49 -11.50
C VAL A 103 -3.12 37.70 -10.20
N LEU A 104 -3.62 38.23 -9.07
CA LEU A 104 -3.50 37.56 -7.79
C LEU A 104 -4.42 36.34 -7.71
N GLY A 105 -5.61 36.41 -8.30
CA GLY A 105 -6.53 35.27 -8.40
C GLY A 105 -5.90 34.12 -9.16
N THR A 106 -5.20 34.38 -10.27
CA THR A 106 -4.51 33.33 -11.01
C THR A 106 -3.36 32.75 -10.22
N ILE A 107 -2.53 33.59 -9.59
CA ILE A 107 -1.44 33.12 -8.72
C ILE A 107 -1.99 32.20 -7.63
N LEU A 108 -3.03 32.63 -6.91
CA LEU A 108 -3.62 31.85 -5.82
C LEU A 108 -4.21 30.53 -6.33
N SER A 109 -4.98 30.57 -7.42
CA SER A 109 -5.59 29.38 -8.00
C SER A 109 -4.54 28.38 -8.49
N VAL A 110 -3.46 28.85 -9.12
CA VAL A 110 -2.35 27.98 -9.54
C VAL A 110 -1.70 27.33 -8.33
N VAL A 111 -1.35 28.10 -7.30
CA VAL A 111 -0.71 27.56 -6.09
C VAL A 111 -1.58 26.49 -5.42
N LEU A 112 -2.89 26.72 -5.30
CA LEU A 112 -3.82 25.76 -4.69
C LEU A 112 -3.94 24.47 -5.50
N ILE A 113 -4.14 24.60 -6.81
CA ILE A 113 -4.29 23.43 -7.69
C ILE A 113 -2.97 22.66 -7.77
N GLU A 114 -1.84 23.34 -7.85
CA GLU A 114 -0.53 22.69 -7.83
C GLU A 114 -0.29 21.93 -6.54
N LEU A 115 -0.57 22.55 -5.38
CA LEU A 115 -0.39 21.88 -4.10
C LEU A 115 -1.24 20.63 -4.04
N PHE A 116 -2.51 20.70 -4.46
CA PHE A 116 -3.39 19.53 -4.50
C PHE A 116 -2.88 18.45 -5.46
N VAL A 117 -2.56 18.80 -6.71
CA VAL A 117 -2.20 17.83 -7.75
C VAL A 117 -0.81 17.25 -7.55
N PHE A 118 0.22 18.06 -7.28
CA PHE A 118 1.58 17.55 -7.11
C PHE A 118 1.75 16.72 -5.84
N VAL A 119 1.14 17.13 -4.72
CA VAL A 119 1.16 16.33 -3.48
C VAL A 119 0.35 15.05 -3.67
N GLY A 120 -0.83 15.13 -4.28
CA GLY A 120 -1.64 13.95 -4.61
C GLY A 120 -0.91 12.95 -5.49
N LEU A 121 -0.25 13.42 -6.57
CA LEU A 121 0.56 12.58 -7.44
C LEU A 121 1.77 11.98 -6.71
N TYR A 122 2.45 12.74 -5.85
CA TYR A 122 3.57 12.22 -5.06
C TYR A 122 3.13 11.04 -4.17
N TYR A 123 2.04 11.20 -3.41
CA TYR A 123 1.53 10.12 -2.58
C TYR A 123 0.98 8.95 -3.40
N ALA A 124 0.34 9.20 -4.54
CA ALA A 124 -0.12 8.12 -5.43
C ALA A 124 1.05 7.30 -6.01
N PHE A 125 2.13 7.97 -6.46
CA PHE A 125 3.33 7.28 -6.95
C PHE A 125 4.08 6.55 -5.84
N ARG A 126 4.17 7.15 -4.65
CA ARG A 126 4.76 6.52 -3.47
C ARG A 126 3.99 5.29 -3.05
N PHE A 127 2.66 5.40 -2.94
CA PHE A 127 1.77 4.28 -2.64
C PHE A 127 1.91 3.17 -3.68
N HIS A 128 1.93 3.50 -4.98
CA HIS A 128 2.14 2.49 -6.01
C HIS A 128 3.53 1.83 -5.91
N LYS A 129 4.59 2.60 -5.60
CA LYS A 129 5.95 2.05 -5.42
C LYS A 129 6.05 1.13 -4.20
N GLU A 130 5.50 1.54 -3.06
CA GLU A 130 5.47 0.76 -1.82
C GLU A 130 4.58 -0.49 -1.95
N ASN A 131 3.47 -0.39 -2.71
CA ASN A 131 2.54 -1.50 -2.93
C ASN A 131 2.84 -2.38 -4.15
N LYS A 132 3.93 -2.13 -4.89
CA LYS A 132 4.33 -2.99 -6.00
C LYS A 132 4.59 -4.41 -5.56
N THR A 133 5.23 -4.60 -4.41
CA THR A 133 5.42 -5.92 -3.80
C THR A 133 4.09 -6.53 -3.39
N PHE A 134 3.18 -5.77 -2.77
CA PHE A 134 1.86 -6.25 -2.37
C PHE A 134 1.01 -6.81 -3.53
N ALA A 135 1.20 -6.31 -4.75
CA ALA A 135 0.50 -6.77 -5.95
C ALA A 135 1.27 -7.82 -6.77
N SER A 136 2.56 -8.05 -6.50
CA SER A 136 3.43 -8.92 -7.31
C SER A 136 3.88 -10.20 -6.61
N THR A 137 3.61 -10.39 -5.32
CA THR A 137 4.03 -11.61 -4.64
C THR A 137 3.11 -12.76 -5.05
N GLY A 138 3.63 -13.68 -5.87
CA GLY A 138 3.05 -15.03 -5.98
C GLY A 138 3.05 -15.70 -4.61
N LEU A 139 2.24 -16.75 -4.43
CA LEU A 139 2.31 -17.60 -3.24
C LEU A 139 3.76 -18.13 -3.12
N ILE A 140 4.54 -17.58 -2.18
CA ILE A 140 5.88 -18.08 -1.89
C ILE A 140 5.69 -19.33 -1.05
N THR A 141 5.65 -20.49 -1.69
CA THR A 141 5.51 -21.79 -1.04
C THR A 141 6.83 -22.33 -0.49
N ARG A 142 7.96 -21.67 -0.79
CA ARG A 142 9.31 -22.06 -0.37
C ARG A 142 10.00 -20.92 0.37
N SER A 143 10.33 -21.11 1.64
CA SER A 143 11.20 -20.20 2.39
C SER A 143 12.48 -20.92 2.75
N LYS A 144 13.62 -20.29 2.45
CA LYS A 144 14.94 -20.84 2.76
C LYS A 144 15.11 -21.13 4.25
N GLU A 145 14.58 -20.27 5.10
CA GLU A 145 14.58 -20.46 6.56
C GLU A 145 13.76 -21.69 7.01
N MET A 146 12.62 -22.01 6.37
CA MET A 146 11.92 -23.26 6.70
C MET A 146 12.58 -24.49 6.07
N GLU A 147 13.14 -24.35 4.87
CA GLU A 147 13.90 -25.44 4.23
C GLU A 147 15.14 -25.81 5.05
N ASP A 148 15.82 -24.82 5.65
CA ASP A 148 16.99 -25.02 6.52
C ASP A 148 16.60 -25.54 7.92
N LEU A 149 15.39 -25.22 8.43
CA LEU A 149 14.84 -25.77 9.68
C LEU A 149 14.34 -27.22 9.53
N GLN A 150 14.03 -27.65 8.30
CA GLN A 150 13.55 -29.00 8.01
C GLN A 150 14.71 -29.99 7.93
N SER A 151 15.00 -30.67 9.04
CA SER A 151 16.05 -31.69 9.07
C SER A 151 15.79 -32.79 8.03
N PRO A 152 16.82 -33.29 7.32
CA PRO A 152 16.66 -34.29 6.26
C PRO A 152 16.07 -35.63 6.74
N LYS A 153 15.93 -35.83 8.06
CA LYS A 153 15.35 -37.01 8.69
C LYS A 153 13.82 -37.13 8.51
N PHE A 154 13.14 -36.06 8.08
CA PHE A 154 11.68 -36.02 7.88
C PHE A 154 11.22 -36.13 6.42
N TYR A 155 12.15 -36.23 5.46
CA TYR A 155 11.77 -36.68 4.14
C TYR A 155 11.54 -38.20 4.23
N LEU A 156 10.28 -38.60 4.32
CA LEU A 156 9.91 -39.88 3.71
C LEU A 156 10.27 -39.72 2.23
N GLU A 157 11.10 -40.62 1.72
CA GLU A 157 11.43 -40.77 0.30
C GLU A 157 10.19 -41.25 -0.48
N GLU A 158 9.04 -40.63 -0.22
CA GLU A 158 7.78 -40.93 -0.84
C GLU A 158 7.76 -40.24 -2.19
N GLN A 159 7.67 -41.07 -3.23
CA GLN A 159 7.48 -40.62 -4.59
C GLN A 159 6.30 -39.64 -4.59
N LEU A 160 6.53 -38.41 -5.07
CA LEU A 160 5.54 -37.36 -5.24
C LEU A 160 4.47 -37.79 -6.25
N GLN A 161 3.61 -38.73 -5.87
CA GLN A 161 2.34 -38.95 -6.52
C GLN A 161 1.47 -37.77 -6.15
N ILE A 162 0.98 -37.05 -7.16
CA ILE A 162 0.02 -35.98 -6.94
C ILE A 162 -1.17 -36.62 -6.21
N PRO A 163 -1.50 -36.21 -4.97
CA PRO A 163 -2.60 -36.80 -4.24
C PRO A 163 -3.88 -36.59 -5.06
N THR A 164 -4.56 -37.69 -5.39
CA THR A 164 -5.85 -37.61 -6.05
C THR A 164 -6.85 -37.09 -5.04
N ILE A 165 -7.71 -36.14 -5.43
CA ILE A 165 -8.74 -35.60 -4.56
C ILE A 165 -9.65 -36.76 -4.14
N SER A 166 -9.57 -37.15 -2.86
CA SER A 166 -10.43 -38.17 -2.26
C SER A 166 -11.48 -37.50 -1.39
N SER A 167 -12.70 -38.01 -1.43
CA SER A 167 -13.79 -37.63 -0.51
C SER A 167 -13.80 -38.48 0.76
N GLU A 168 -12.84 -39.39 0.92
CA GLU A 168 -12.72 -40.21 2.12
C GLU A 168 -12.12 -39.40 3.27
N ALA A 169 -12.59 -39.67 4.48
CA ALA A 169 -12.05 -39.05 5.68
C ALA A 169 -10.57 -39.44 5.85
N TYR A 170 -9.73 -38.47 6.15
CA TYR A 170 -8.35 -38.70 6.52
C TYR A 170 -8.29 -39.46 7.83
N ILE A 171 -7.62 -40.61 7.81
CA ILE A 171 -7.39 -41.45 8.98
C ILE A 171 -5.95 -41.21 9.44
N PRO A 172 -5.74 -40.55 10.59
CA PRO A 172 -4.40 -40.36 11.13
C PRO A 172 -3.67 -41.70 11.36
N PRO A 173 -2.35 -41.77 11.12
CA PRO A 173 -1.56 -43.00 11.29
C PRO A 173 -1.34 -43.41 12.76
N PHE A 174 -2.04 -42.76 13.69
CA PHE A 174 -1.94 -43.03 15.12
C PHE A 174 -2.89 -44.17 15.53
N SER A 175 -2.50 -44.92 16.56
CA SER A 175 -3.39 -45.89 17.19
C SER A 175 -4.61 -45.17 17.76
N ALA A 176 -5.79 -45.80 17.69
CA ALA A 176 -7.00 -45.25 18.30
C ALA A 176 -6.72 -44.89 19.76
N ALA A 177 -7.00 -43.64 20.13
CA ALA A 177 -6.85 -43.21 21.50
C ALA A 177 -7.82 -44.00 22.39
N ILE A 178 -7.41 -44.24 23.63
CA ILE A 178 -8.33 -44.75 24.65
C ILE A 178 -9.47 -43.72 24.77
N PRO A 179 -10.75 -44.11 24.88
CA PRO A 179 -11.88 -43.17 24.88
C PRO A 179 -11.71 -41.98 25.84
N GLU A 180 -11.10 -42.21 27.00
CA GLU A 180 -10.82 -41.19 28.01
C GLU A 180 -9.70 -40.20 27.61
N ASP A 181 -8.80 -40.58 26.70
CA ASP A 181 -7.71 -39.75 26.19
C ASP A 181 -8.00 -39.19 24.79
N SER A 182 -9.22 -39.34 24.27
CA SER A 182 -9.58 -38.79 22.96
C SER A 182 -9.89 -37.30 23.04
N ILE A 183 -9.31 -36.49 22.14
CA ILE A 183 -9.57 -35.04 22.07
C ILE A 183 -10.96 -34.68 21.53
N MET A 184 -11.68 -35.64 20.94
CA MET A 184 -12.95 -35.38 20.24
C MET A 184 -13.97 -34.66 21.12
N VAL A 185 -14.19 -35.15 22.35
CA VAL A 185 -15.18 -34.56 23.26
C VAL A 185 -14.77 -33.16 23.73
N PRO A 186 -13.54 -32.93 24.27
CA PRO A 186 -13.08 -31.59 24.63
C PRO A 186 -13.07 -30.59 23.45
N LEU A 187 -12.70 -31.04 22.25
CA LEU A 187 -12.68 -30.19 21.05
C LEU A 187 -14.07 -29.65 20.73
N PHE A 188 -15.08 -30.51 20.80
CA PHE A 188 -16.45 -30.18 20.42
C PHE A 188 -17.17 -29.37 21.49
N GLN A 189 -16.94 -29.71 22.76
CA GLN A 189 -17.68 -29.10 23.87
C GLN A 189 -17.04 -27.81 24.40
N ASN A 190 -15.71 -27.69 24.32
CA ASN A 190 -14.98 -26.59 24.95
C ASN A 190 -14.35 -25.65 23.92
N TYR A 191 -13.53 -26.18 23.00
CA TYR A 191 -12.68 -25.34 22.15
C TYR A 191 -13.39 -24.76 20.92
N LEU A 192 -14.22 -25.57 20.23
CA LEU A 192 -14.90 -25.18 18.99
C LEU A 192 -16.43 -25.08 19.15
N LYS A 193 -16.92 -24.95 20.39
CA LYS A 193 -18.35 -24.89 20.71
C LYS A 193 -19.10 -23.81 19.89
N ASP A 194 -18.46 -22.67 19.66
CA ASP A 194 -19.06 -21.54 18.96
C ASP A 194 -18.99 -21.66 17.42
N TYR A 195 -18.38 -22.73 16.89
CA TYR A 195 -18.14 -22.93 15.45
C TYR A 195 -18.72 -24.28 14.96
N PRO A 196 -20.05 -24.46 14.95
CA PRO A 196 -20.68 -25.74 14.59
C PRO A 196 -20.39 -26.18 13.16
N ASP A 197 -20.35 -25.25 12.19
CA ASP A 197 -20.10 -25.56 10.78
C ASP A 197 -18.64 -26.04 10.53
N LEU A 198 -17.69 -25.46 11.27
CA LEU A 198 -16.29 -25.90 11.21
C LEU A 198 -16.15 -27.29 11.81
N LEU A 199 -16.87 -27.54 12.90
CA LEU A 199 -16.85 -28.81 13.60
C LEU A 199 -17.47 -29.93 12.75
N SER A 200 -18.57 -29.68 12.05
CA SER A 200 -19.11 -30.65 11.08
C SER A 200 -18.12 -30.91 9.95
N PHE A 201 -17.49 -29.86 9.40
CA PHE A 201 -16.48 -30.00 8.36
C PHE A 201 -15.30 -30.87 8.82
N ILE A 202 -14.71 -30.61 10.00
CA ILE A 202 -13.59 -31.41 10.49
C ILE A 202 -14.03 -32.87 10.71
N ASN A 203 -15.21 -33.09 11.26
CA ASN A 203 -15.74 -34.44 11.51
C ASN A 203 -15.96 -35.26 10.22
N ASP A 204 -16.36 -34.61 9.14
CA ASP A 204 -16.62 -35.27 7.85
C ASP A 204 -15.32 -35.67 7.14
N PHE A 205 -14.24 -34.91 7.36
CA PHE A 205 -12.98 -35.08 6.64
C PHE A 205 -11.83 -35.66 7.47
N VAL A 206 -11.96 -35.78 8.79
CA VAL A 206 -10.87 -36.25 9.67
C VAL A 206 -11.42 -37.15 10.78
N ASP A 207 -10.82 -38.32 10.98
CA ASP A 207 -11.12 -39.18 12.13
C ASP A 207 -10.47 -38.63 13.42
N ILE A 208 -11.17 -37.72 14.09
CA ILE A 208 -10.70 -36.99 15.28
C ILE A 208 -10.48 -37.94 16.47
N SER A 209 -11.15 -39.09 16.49
CA SER A 209 -11.13 -40.03 17.62
C SER A 209 -9.73 -40.57 17.92
N ARG A 210 -8.83 -40.55 16.92
CA ARG A 210 -7.47 -41.08 16.98
C ARG A 210 -6.44 -40.12 17.59
N PHE A 211 -6.78 -38.86 17.79
CA PHE A 211 -5.87 -37.91 18.41
C PHE A 211 -5.94 -37.99 19.94
N SER A 212 -4.79 -38.20 20.56
CA SER A 212 -4.64 -38.17 22.02
C SER A 212 -4.69 -36.72 22.53
N MET A 213 -5.41 -36.51 23.63
CA MET A 213 -5.50 -35.24 24.33
C MET A 213 -4.14 -34.83 24.88
N ALA A 214 -3.39 -35.77 25.46
CA ALA A 214 -2.04 -35.52 25.99
C ALA A 214 -1.04 -35.06 24.91
N ARG A 215 -1.29 -35.39 23.65
CA ARG A 215 -0.46 -35.02 22.49
C ARG A 215 -1.10 -33.96 21.61
N THR A 216 -2.18 -33.33 22.05
CA THR A 216 -2.80 -32.20 21.36
C THR A 216 -2.42 -30.89 22.04
N LEU A 217 -2.07 -29.88 21.24
CA LEU A 217 -1.79 -28.54 21.71
C LEU A 217 -2.83 -27.57 21.14
N VAL A 218 -3.63 -26.96 22.03
CA VAL A 218 -4.59 -25.91 21.67
C VAL A 218 -4.15 -24.63 22.35
N LEU A 219 -3.81 -23.59 21.58
CA LEU A 219 -3.35 -22.32 22.15
C LEU A 219 -3.80 -21.11 21.33
N ASN A 220 -3.79 -19.94 21.99
CA ASN A 220 -3.85 -18.65 21.33
C ASN A 220 -2.43 -18.08 21.22
N SER A 221 -1.95 -18.00 19.99
CA SER A 221 -0.60 -17.56 19.62
C SER A 221 -0.40 -16.05 19.56
N GLU A 222 -1.44 -15.23 19.81
CA GLU A 222 -1.27 -13.78 19.98
C GLU A 222 -0.29 -13.46 21.12
N THR A 223 -0.27 -14.32 22.14
CA THR A 223 0.65 -14.22 23.27
C THR A 223 1.88 -15.09 23.02
N TYR A 224 2.98 -14.49 22.55
CA TYR A 224 4.24 -15.18 22.27
C TYR A 224 4.79 -16.02 23.44
N PHE A 225 4.51 -15.62 24.68
CA PHE A 225 4.88 -16.36 25.88
C PHE A 225 4.30 -17.79 25.92
N ASN A 226 3.11 -18.01 25.36
CA ASN A 226 2.48 -19.33 25.35
C ASN A 226 3.23 -20.33 24.47
N ILE A 227 3.95 -19.84 23.46
CA ILE A 227 4.71 -20.65 22.51
C ILE A 227 6.12 -20.91 23.06
N GLN A 228 6.77 -19.87 23.61
CA GLN A 228 8.17 -19.95 24.07
C GLN A 228 8.39 -20.90 25.26
N ASN A 229 7.35 -21.17 26.05
CA ASN A 229 7.44 -22.07 27.21
C ASN A 229 6.95 -23.49 26.91
N GLU A 230 6.62 -23.78 25.65
CA GLU A 230 6.15 -25.10 25.25
C GLU A 230 7.33 -26.07 25.11
N ALA A 231 7.17 -27.28 25.63
CA ALA A 231 8.23 -28.30 25.57
C ALA A 231 8.46 -28.80 24.13
N GLU A 232 9.71 -29.03 23.76
CA GLU A 232 10.15 -29.58 22.46
C GLU A 232 9.73 -31.06 22.29
N SER A 233 8.42 -31.31 22.21
CA SER A 233 7.86 -32.64 22.03
C SER A 233 7.01 -32.69 20.77
N SER A 234 7.06 -33.82 20.05
CA SER A 234 6.23 -34.03 18.87
C SER A 234 4.76 -34.16 19.29
N ARG A 235 3.93 -33.22 18.82
CA ARG A 235 2.48 -33.21 19.01
C ARG A 235 1.79 -33.95 17.87
N HIS A 236 0.66 -34.59 18.16
CA HIS A 236 -0.19 -35.23 17.14
C HIS A 236 -1.10 -34.22 16.44
N LEU A 237 -1.57 -33.21 17.18
CA LEU A 237 -2.50 -32.20 16.69
C LEU A 237 -2.15 -30.83 17.29
N PHE A 238 -2.15 -29.81 16.45
CA PHE A 238 -1.97 -28.41 16.86
C PHE A 238 -3.13 -27.57 16.36
N ILE A 239 -3.78 -26.84 17.27
CA ILE A 239 -4.91 -25.94 16.96
C ILE A 239 -4.58 -24.55 17.48
N ASN A 240 -4.46 -23.61 16.55
CA ASN A 240 -4.29 -22.21 16.88
C ASN A 240 -5.63 -21.47 16.84
N LEU A 241 -6.06 -20.93 17.98
CA LEU A 241 -7.31 -20.18 18.09
C LEU A 241 -7.17 -18.70 17.67
N HIS A 242 -5.95 -18.23 17.44
CA HIS A 242 -5.71 -16.87 16.97
C HIS A 242 -6.10 -16.72 15.50
N LYS A 243 -6.94 -15.72 15.20
CA LYS A 243 -7.32 -15.41 13.82
C LYS A 243 -6.15 -14.79 13.05
N ILE A 244 -5.57 -15.55 12.13
CA ILE A 244 -4.54 -15.05 11.23
C ILE A 244 -5.23 -14.42 10.01
N ASN A 245 -5.32 -13.09 9.97
CA ASN A 245 -5.90 -12.34 8.84
C ASN A 245 -4.98 -12.25 7.60
N ASP A 246 -3.71 -12.66 7.72
CA ASP A 246 -2.72 -12.54 6.65
C ASP A 246 -2.23 -13.90 6.14
N PHE A 247 -3.08 -14.57 5.35
CA PHE A 247 -2.77 -15.84 4.68
C PHE A 247 -1.49 -15.78 3.83
N ARG A 248 -1.04 -14.58 3.41
CA ARG A 248 0.17 -14.40 2.58
C ARG A 248 1.46 -14.47 3.39
N ARG A 249 1.41 -14.19 4.69
CA ARG A 249 2.57 -14.23 5.61
C ARG A 249 2.50 -15.39 6.60
N LEU A 250 1.62 -16.35 6.35
CA LEU A 250 1.44 -17.54 7.17
C LEU A 250 2.77 -18.30 7.38
N ASN A 251 3.60 -18.36 6.35
CA ASN A 251 4.98 -18.88 6.43
C ASN A 251 5.88 -18.08 7.39
N TYR A 252 5.87 -16.75 7.31
CA TYR A 252 6.66 -15.89 8.21
C TYR A 252 6.19 -15.99 9.65
N TYR A 253 4.87 -16.14 9.83
CA TYR A 253 4.26 -16.38 11.12
C TYR A 253 4.75 -17.71 11.72
N PHE A 254 4.74 -18.82 10.96
CA PHE A 254 5.25 -20.12 11.40
C PHE A 254 6.78 -20.21 11.53
N ILE A 255 7.56 -19.35 10.87
CA ILE A 255 9.01 -19.26 11.12
C ILE A 255 9.28 -18.66 12.50
N ARG A 256 8.41 -17.74 12.94
CA ARG A 256 8.60 -16.97 14.17
C ARG A 256 7.98 -17.63 15.41
N VAL A 257 6.95 -18.46 15.20
CA VAL A 257 6.18 -19.20 16.20
C VAL A 257 6.63 -20.64 16.19
#